data_AF-X0SX04-F1
#
_entry.id   AF-X0SX04-F1
#
_cell.length_a   1.000
_cell.length_b   1.000
_cell.length_c   1.000
_cell.angle_alpha   90.00
_cell.angle_beta   90.00
_cell.angle_gamma   90.00
#
_symmetry.space_group_name_H-M   'P 1'
#
loop_
_entity.id
_entity.type
_entity.pdbx_description
1 polymer ?
#
loop_
_entity_poly.entity_id
_entity_poly.type
_entity_poly.pdbx_seq_one_letter_code
_entity_poly.pdbx_strand_id
1 'polypeptide(L)'
;MIGKKIRLERIIDRSSRKTVIIPMDHGITVGPIEGLADMRITVSKVVAGGANAILMHKGMVRAGHRGAGKDVGLIIHLSAGTSMSPDPNAKELVCTVEEAIKLGADAVSVHINLGAETDKEMLGQLGYVSERCLQWQMPLIAMMYARGPKIKNE
;
A
#
# COMPACT_ATOMS: atom_id res chain seq x y z
N MET A 1 -12.98 -18.91 0.46
CA MET A 1 -11.78 -18.33 1.11
C MET A 1 -12.21 -17.46 2.28
N ILE A 2 -12.11 -17.97 3.51
CA ILE A 2 -12.58 -17.28 4.73
C ILE A 2 -11.60 -16.18 5.20
N GLY A 3 -10.28 -16.41 5.12
CA GLY A 3 -9.27 -15.46 5.59
C GLY A 3 -9.29 -14.13 4.82
N LYS A 4 -9.49 -14.20 3.49
CA LYS A 4 -9.64 -13.00 2.65
C LYS A 4 -10.89 -12.21 3.02
N LYS A 5 -12.01 -12.88 3.32
CA LYS A 5 -13.26 -12.23 3.74
C LYS A 5 -13.10 -11.50 5.07
N ILE A 6 -12.54 -12.18 6.09
CA ILE A 6 -12.30 -11.59 7.42
C ILE A 6 -11.43 -10.33 7.33
N ARG A 7 -10.35 -10.38 6.53
CA ARG A 7 -9.47 -9.23 6.31
C ARG A 7 -10.19 -8.06 5.63
N LEU A 8 -10.99 -8.34 4.59
CA LEU A 8 -11.79 -7.31 3.92
C LEU A 8 -12.80 -6.65 4.87
N GLU A 9 -13.38 -7.38 5.82
CA GLU A 9 -14.29 -6.83 6.83
C GLU A 9 -13.63 -5.87 7.84
N ARG A 10 -12.29 -5.79 7.87
CA ARG A 10 -11.54 -4.79 8.66
C ARG A 10 -11.25 -3.51 7.88
N ILE A 11 -11.26 -3.60 6.54
CA ILE A 11 -10.97 -2.48 5.63
C ILE A 11 -12.26 -1.84 5.10
N ILE A 12 -13.31 -2.64 4.90
CA ILE A 12 -14.61 -2.20 4.35
C ILE A 12 -15.61 -2.14 5.49
N ASP A 13 -16.27 -0.99 5.64
CA ASP A 13 -17.31 -0.80 6.63
C ASP A 13 -18.46 -1.79 6.40
N ARG A 14 -18.81 -2.55 7.45
CA ARG A 14 -19.76 -3.67 7.35
C ARG A 14 -21.18 -3.20 7.05
N SER A 15 -21.57 -2.06 7.60
CA SER A 15 -22.89 -1.46 7.44
C SER A 15 -23.08 -0.80 6.09
N SER A 16 -22.21 0.15 5.74
CA SER A 16 -22.32 0.97 4.54
C SER A 16 -21.75 0.29 3.30
N ARG A 17 -20.93 -0.75 3.46
CA ARG A 17 -20.18 -1.42 2.38
C ARG A 17 -19.21 -0.50 1.64
N LYS A 18 -18.90 0.66 2.22
CA LYS A 18 -17.95 1.65 1.69
C LYS A 18 -16.63 1.59 2.46
N THR A 19 -15.59 2.17 1.89
CA THR A 19 -14.29 2.31 2.55
C THR A 19 -13.66 3.65 2.19
N VAL A 20 -12.98 4.25 3.14
CA VAL A 20 -12.07 5.37 2.94
C VAL A 20 -10.68 4.89 3.33
N ILE A 21 -9.78 4.85 2.35
CA ILE A 21 -8.39 4.43 2.52
C ILE A 21 -7.51 5.65 2.33
N ILE A 22 -6.65 5.95 3.30
CA ILE A 22 -5.72 7.08 3.22
C ILE A 22 -4.31 6.56 2.90
N PRO A 23 -3.76 6.87 1.71
CA PRO A 23 -2.38 6.53 1.36
C PRO A 23 -1.40 7.46 2.07
N MET A 24 -0.35 6.88 2.64
CA MET A 24 0.71 7.54 3.42
C MET A 24 2.10 6.95 3.09
N ASP A 25 2.26 6.47 1.86
CA ASP A 25 3.41 5.76 1.30
C ASP A 25 4.40 6.67 0.55
N HIS A 26 4.04 7.93 0.34
CA HIS A 26 4.75 8.81 -0.60
C HIS A 26 6.19 9.15 -0.17
N GLY A 27 6.51 9.06 1.13
CA GLY A 27 7.81 9.48 1.67
C GLY A 27 9.02 8.76 1.07
N ILE A 28 8.87 7.49 0.63
CA ILE A 28 9.97 6.79 -0.06
C ILE A 28 10.23 7.35 -1.47
N THR A 29 9.17 7.85 -2.12
CA THR A 29 9.23 8.26 -3.52
C THR A 29 9.74 9.69 -3.65
N VAL A 30 9.26 10.60 -2.80
CA VAL A 30 9.54 12.04 -2.90
C VAL A 30 10.36 12.61 -1.74
N GLY A 31 10.77 11.77 -0.78
CA GLY A 31 11.51 12.19 0.40
C GLY A 31 10.61 12.68 1.54
N PRO A 32 11.18 13.32 2.58
CA PRO A 32 10.42 13.81 3.73
C PRO A 32 9.32 14.79 3.31
N ILE A 33 8.09 14.51 3.71
CA ILE A 33 6.93 15.38 3.46
C ILE A 33 6.51 16.01 4.78
N GLU A 34 6.28 17.32 4.77
CA GLU A 34 5.70 18.03 5.92
C GLU A 34 4.37 17.38 6.32
N GLY A 35 4.19 17.13 7.62
CA GLY A 35 3.03 16.40 8.13
C GLY A 35 3.14 14.87 8.13
N LEU A 36 4.19 14.28 7.55
CA LEU A 36 4.52 12.84 7.71
C LEU A 36 5.73 12.59 8.64
N ALA A 37 6.30 13.64 9.23
CA ALA A 37 7.44 13.53 10.14
C ALA A 37 7.11 12.77 11.44
N ASP A 38 5.90 12.97 12.00
CA ASP A 38 5.38 12.18 13.12
C ASP A 38 4.19 11.33 12.65
N MET A 39 4.51 10.11 12.20
CA MET A 39 3.52 9.17 11.72
C MET A 39 2.48 8.79 12.78
N ARG A 40 2.81 8.80 14.07
CA ARG A 40 1.84 8.44 15.12
C ARG A 40 0.76 9.49 15.24
N ILE A 41 1.14 10.77 15.24
CA ILE A 41 0.19 11.88 15.27
C ILE A 41 -0.66 11.86 14.00
N THR A 42 -0.05 11.70 12.83
CA THR A 42 -0.77 11.76 11.56
C THR A 42 -1.74 10.60 11.39
N VAL A 43 -1.35 9.37 11.71
CA VAL A 43 -2.27 8.22 11.71
C VAL A 43 -3.41 8.45 12.72
N SER A 44 -3.13 9.06 13.87
CA SER A 44 -4.18 9.38 14.86
C SER A 44 -5.22 10.35 14.30
N LYS A 45 -4.79 11.42 13.62
CA LYS A 45 -5.69 12.39 12.97
C LYS A 45 -6.51 11.74 11.85
N VAL A 46 -5.87 10.93 11.01
CA VAL A 46 -6.53 10.20 9.91
C VAL A 46 -7.65 9.29 10.42
N VAL A 47 -7.38 8.53 11.48
CA VAL A 47 -8.38 7.64 12.09
C VAL A 47 -9.49 8.42 12.78
N ALA A 48 -9.16 9.53 13.47
CA ALA A 48 -10.16 10.41 14.06
C ALA A 48 -11.08 11.03 13.00
N GLY A 49 -10.56 11.29 11.80
CA GLY A 49 -11.32 11.72 10.62
C GLY A 49 -12.20 10.64 9.98
N GLY A 50 -12.19 9.41 10.48
CA GLY A 50 -13.09 8.34 10.04
C GLY A 50 -12.54 7.40 8.96
N ALA A 51 -11.22 7.42 8.69
CA ALA A 51 -10.60 6.47 7.76
C ALA A 51 -10.81 5.02 8.22
N ASN A 52 -11.11 4.13 7.27
CA ASN A 52 -11.26 2.70 7.54
C ASN A 52 -9.92 1.97 7.49
N ALA A 53 -9.02 2.41 6.62
CA ALA A 53 -7.69 1.84 6.47
C ALA A 53 -6.64 2.89 6.10
N ILE A 54 -5.39 2.55 6.37
CA ILE A 54 -4.20 3.31 5.97
C ILE A 54 -3.32 2.43 5.09
N LEU A 55 -2.68 3.03 4.09
CA LEU A 55 -1.75 2.36 3.19
C LEU A 55 -0.36 2.98 3.35
N MET A 56 0.64 2.17 3.73
CA MET A 56 1.99 2.65 4.00
C MET A 56 3.06 1.58 3.77
N HIS A 57 4.32 1.98 3.70
CA HIS A 57 5.44 1.04 3.63
C HIS A 57 5.73 0.35 4.97
N LYS A 58 6.33 -0.85 4.89
CA LYS A 58 6.70 -1.65 6.06
C LYS A 58 7.48 -0.90 7.15
N GLY A 59 8.36 0.02 6.76
CA GLY A 59 9.16 0.82 7.70
C GLY A 59 8.30 1.75 8.56
N MET A 60 7.16 2.21 8.05
CA MET A 60 6.26 3.13 8.73
C MET A 60 5.32 2.46 9.72
N VAL A 61 5.13 1.14 9.64
CA VAL A 61 4.24 0.40 10.53
C VAL A 61 4.65 0.57 12.00
N ARG A 62 5.96 0.45 12.28
CA ARG A 62 6.49 0.63 13.65
C ARG A 62 6.40 2.09 14.12
N ALA A 63 6.72 3.04 13.23
CA ALA A 63 6.68 4.47 13.55
C ALA A 63 5.24 4.99 13.77
N GLY A 64 4.27 4.45 13.02
CA GLY A 64 2.86 4.81 13.09
C GLY A 64 2.05 4.04 14.14
N HIS A 65 2.63 3.08 14.85
CA HIS A 65 1.90 2.31 15.86
C HIS A 65 1.47 3.22 17.02
N ARG A 66 0.16 3.27 17.26
CA ARG A 66 -0.48 4.20 18.20
C ARG A 66 -0.64 3.63 19.62
N GLY A 67 -0.77 2.31 19.76
CA GLY A 67 -0.98 1.63 21.05
C GLY A 67 -2.33 1.92 21.74
N ALA A 68 -3.15 2.83 21.23
CA ALA A 68 -4.46 3.18 21.79
C ALA A 68 -5.39 3.81 20.73
N GLY A 69 -6.69 3.83 21.04
CA GLY A 69 -7.74 4.41 20.19
C GLY A 69 -8.43 3.37 19.30
N LYS A 70 -9.23 3.86 18.34
CA LYS A 70 -9.94 3.01 17.39
C LYS A 70 -8.96 2.28 16.46
N ASP A 71 -9.18 0.99 16.26
CA ASP A 71 -8.45 0.20 15.26
C ASP A 71 -8.68 0.74 13.84
N VAL A 72 -7.68 0.55 12.99
CA VAL A 72 -7.70 0.94 11.58
C VAL A 72 -7.09 -0.18 10.75
N GLY A 73 -7.69 -0.49 9.60
CA GLY A 73 -7.16 -1.50 8.69
C GLY A 73 -5.76 -1.14 8.20
N LEU A 74 -4.86 -2.12 8.18
CA LEU A 74 -3.47 -1.91 7.75
C LEU A 74 -3.24 -2.49 6.36
N ILE A 75 -2.83 -1.64 5.42
CA ILE A 75 -2.44 -2.02 4.07
C ILE A 75 -0.95 -1.74 3.90
N ILE A 76 -0.17 -2.79 3.60
CA ILE A 76 1.28 -2.63 3.42
C ILE A 76 1.62 -2.54 1.92
N HIS A 77 2.24 -1.43 1.54
CA HIS A 77 2.72 -1.22 0.18
C HIS A 77 4.05 -1.96 -0.05
N LEU A 78 4.04 -2.89 -1.01
CA LEU A 78 5.11 -3.84 -1.23
C LEU A 78 6.15 -3.38 -2.25
N SER A 79 5.77 -2.53 -3.21
CA SER A 79 6.70 -1.99 -4.19
C SER A 79 7.05 -0.54 -3.90
N ALA A 80 8.25 -0.11 -4.27
CA ALA A 80 8.74 1.25 -4.09
C ALA A 80 9.61 1.68 -5.27
N GLY A 81 9.81 2.99 -5.40
CA GLY A 81 10.76 3.59 -6.34
C GLY A 81 10.97 5.03 -5.92
N THR A 82 12.06 5.66 -6.35
CA THR A 82 12.40 7.04 -5.96
C THR A 82 12.38 7.96 -7.18
N SER A 83 12.04 9.23 -6.97
CA SER A 83 12.12 10.25 -8.03
C SER A 83 13.56 10.56 -8.46
N MET A 84 14.55 10.14 -7.68
CA MET A 84 15.97 10.31 -7.96
C MET A 84 16.56 9.17 -8.80
N SER A 85 15.78 8.12 -9.06
CA SER A 85 16.19 7.00 -9.90
C SER A 85 16.39 7.45 -11.36
N PRO A 86 17.35 6.88 -12.11
CA PRO A 86 17.45 7.09 -13.55
C PRO A 86 16.14 6.77 -14.29
N ASP A 87 15.39 5.78 -13.81
CA ASP A 87 13.99 5.54 -14.17
C ASP A 87 13.09 5.82 -12.94
N PRO A 88 12.47 7.01 -12.83
CA PRO A 88 11.56 7.35 -11.74
C PRO A 88 10.22 6.58 -11.76
N ASN A 89 9.87 6.00 -12.90
CA ASN A 89 8.64 5.23 -13.07
C ASN A 89 8.82 3.76 -12.67
N ALA A 90 10.06 3.27 -12.64
CA ALA A 90 10.37 1.94 -12.09
C ALA A 90 9.82 1.77 -10.67
N LYS A 91 9.31 0.57 -10.41
CA LYS A 91 8.91 0.11 -9.08
C LYS A 91 9.52 -1.27 -8.84
N GLU A 92 10.06 -1.45 -7.65
CA GLU A 92 10.72 -2.68 -7.20
C GLU A 92 10.05 -3.21 -5.94
N LEU A 93 9.95 -4.54 -5.82
CA LEU A 93 9.48 -5.16 -4.58
C LEU A 93 10.49 -4.94 -3.46
N VAL A 94 10.04 -4.27 -2.40
CA VAL A 94 10.82 -4.03 -1.18
C VAL A 94 10.28 -4.77 0.04
N CYS A 95 9.16 -5.49 -0.11
CA CYS A 95 8.52 -6.26 0.95
C CYS A 95 7.82 -7.49 0.34
N THR A 96 7.76 -8.59 1.10
CA THR A 96 7.00 -9.79 0.70
C THR A 96 5.63 -9.85 1.36
N VAL A 97 4.73 -10.68 0.81
CA VAL A 97 3.41 -10.92 1.42
C VAL A 97 3.54 -11.51 2.83
N GLU A 98 4.49 -12.41 3.03
CA GLU A 98 4.79 -13.05 4.31
C GLU A 98 5.33 -12.05 5.34
N GLU A 99 6.23 -11.15 4.92
CA GLU A 99 6.71 -10.06 5.77
C GLU A 99 5.54 -9.15 6.17
N ALA A 100 4.65 -8.81 5.23
CA ALA A 100 3.47 -8.01 5.52
C ALA A 100 2.51 -8.71 6.50
N ILE A 101 2.31 -10.04 6.37
CA ILE A 101 1.52 -10.83 7.32
C ILE A 101 2.11 -10.75 8.73
N LYS A 102 3.43 -10.89 8.87
CA LYS A 102 4.14 -10.78 10.16
C LYS A 102 3.97 -9.40 10.81
N LEU A 103 3.78 -8.36 9.99
CA LEU A 103 3.53 -6.99 10.44
C LEU A 103 2.04 -6.71 10.74
N GLY A 104 1.16 -7.70 10.56
CA GLY A 104 -0.27 -7.57 10.86
C GLY A 104 -1.11 -6.99 9.73
N ALA A 105 -0.64 -7.05 8.48
CA ALA A 105 -1.38 -6.53 7.34
C ALA A 105 -2.76 -7.19 7.15
N ASP A 106 -3.77 -6.35 6.91
CA ASP A 106 -5.10 -6.76 6.47
C ASP A 106 -5.18 -6.81 4.93
N ALA A 107 -4.36 -6.04 4.22
CA ALA A 107 -4.15 -6.18 2.79
C ALA A 107 -2.73 -5.78 2.41
N VAL A 108 -2.35 -6.06 1.16
CA VAL A 108 -1.12 -5.56 0.57
C VAL A 108 -1.42 -4.78 -0.71
N SER A 109 -0.54 -3.86 -1.08
CA SER A 109 -0.63 -3.16 -2.35
C SER A 109 0.66 -3.20 -3.15
N VAL A 110 0.53 -3.16 -4.47
CA VAL A 110 1.64 -2.97 -5.42
C VAL A 110 1.29 -1.83 -6.37
N HIS A 111 2.31 -1.14 -6.88
CA HIS A 111 2.19 -0.06 -7.84
C HIS A 111 2.78 -0.50 -9.17
N ILE A 112 2.00 -0.35 -10.25
CA ILE A 112 2.39 -0.66 -11.63
C ILE A 112 2.20 0.59 -12.48
N ASN A 113 3.29 1.04 -13.11
CA ASN A 113 3.27 2.10 -14.12
C ASN A 113 3.24 1.45 -15.51
N LEU A 114 2.04 1.27 -16.07
CA LEU A 114 1.81 0.71 -17.39
C LEU A 114 2.31 1.66 -18.48
N GLY A 115 3.14 1.16 -19.39
CA GLY A 115 3.77 1.95 -20.45
C GLY A 115 5.13 2.55 -20.08
N ALA A 116 5.58 2.37 -18.83
CA ALA A 116 6.94 2.71 -18.44
C ALA A 116 7.93 1.76 -19.12
N GLU A 117 9.20 2.15 -19.21
CA GLU A 117 10.23 1.33 -19.86
C GLU A 117 10.40 -0.04 -19.19
N THR A 118 10.11 -0.10 -17.89
CA THR A 118 10.24 -1.26 -17.00
C THR A 118 8.90 -1.88 -16.59
N ASP A 119 7.82 -1.64 -17.35
CA ASP A 119 6.48 -2.13 -17.01
C ASP A 119 6.36 -3.67 -17.03
N LYS A 120 7.15 -4.34 -17.87
CA LYS A 120 7.25 -5.80 -17.94
C LYS A 120 7.69 -6.39 -16.61
N GLU A 121 8.72 -5.82 -15.99
CA GLU A 121 9.24 -6.25 -14.69
C GLU A 121 8.17 -6.06 -13.61
N MET A 122 7.52 -4.90 -13.60
CA MET A 122 6.42 -4.60 -12.67
C MET A 122 5.24 -5.58 -12.85
N LEU A 123 4.86 -5.91 -14.08
CA LEU A 123 3.82 -6.92 -14.35
C LEU A 123 4.23 -8.31 -13.87
N GLY A 124 5.51 -8.68 -14.03
CA GLY A 124 6.06 -9.91 -13.45
C GLY A 124 5.95 -9.94 -11.93
N GLN A 125 6.28 -8.83 -11.27
CA GLN A 125 6.12 -8.67 -9.81
C GLN A 125 4.66 -8.76 -9.37
N LEU A 126 3.72 -8.16 -10.12
CA LEU A 126 2.28 -8.28 -9.86
C LEU A 126 1.83 -9.74 -9.93
N GLY A 127 2.26 -10.49 -10.96
CA GLY A 127 1.97 -11.92 -11.11
C GLY A 127 2.46 -12.73 -9.90
N TYR A 128 3.73 -12.53 -9.53
CA TYR A 128 4.33 -13.16 -8.35
C TYR A 128 3.56 -12.84 -7.06
N VAL A 129 3.29 -11.56 -6.78
CA VAL A 129 2.56 -11.14 -5.58
C VAL A 129 1.13 -11.67 -5.57
N SER A 130 0.46 -11.71 -6.71
CA SER A 130 -0.90 -12.26 -6.84
C SER A 130 -0.94 -13.73 -6.45
N GLU A 131 0.01 -14.54 -6.92
CA GLU A 131 0.15 -15.95 -6.53
C GLU A 131 0.37 -16.10 -5.02
N ARG A 132 1.29 -15.32 -4.42
CA ARG A 132 1.50 -15.30 -2.97
C ARG A 132 0.22 -14.92 -2.22
N CYS A 133 -0.50 -13.90 -2.69
CA CYS A 133 -1.74 -13.43 -2.08
C CYS A 133 -2.86 -14.48 -2.13
N LEU A 134 -2.92 -15.28 -3.20
CA LEU A 134 -3.84 -16.41 -3.30
C LEU A 134 -3.52 -17.47 -2.25
N GLN A 135 -2.25 -17.89 -2.15
CA GLN A 135 -1.80 -18.87 -1.17
C GLN A 135 -2.14 -18.45 0.27
N TRP A 136 -1.90 -17.19 0.63
CA TRP A 136 -2.10 -16.70 1.99
C TRP A 136 -3.49 -16.11 2.26
N GLN A 137 -4.40 -16.17 1.28
CA GLN A 137 -5.71 -15.50 1.32
C GLN A 137 -5.60 -14.02 1.72
N MET A 138 -4.58 -13.33 1.22
CA MET A 138 -4.34 -11.92 1.44
C MET A 138 -5.11 -11.10 0.38
N PRO A 139 -5.89 -10.08 0.77
CA PRO A 139 -6.39 -9.09 -0.19
C PRO A 139 -5.24 -8.33 -0.85
N LEU A 140 -5.32 -8.15 -2.16
CA LEU A 140 -4.33 -7.44 -2.96
C LEU A 140 -4.99 -6.22 -3.61
N ILE A 141 -4.34 -5.06 -3.49
CA ILE A 141 -4.69 -3.82 -4.19
C ILE A 141 -3.62 -3.56 -5.24
N ALA A 142 -4.00 -3.54 -6.51
CA ALA A 142 -3.12 -3.15 -7.60
C ALA A 142 -3.37 -1.67 -7.93
N MET A 143 -2.38 -0.82 -7.66
CA MET A 143 -2.40 0.59 -8.02
C MET A 143 -1.82 0.70 -9.43
N MET A 144 -2.70 0.91 -10.41
CA MET A 144 -2.34 0.87 -11.83
C MET A 144 -2.42 2.29 -12.40
N TYR A 145 -1.31 2.80 -12.90
CA TYR A 145 -1.24 4.11 -13.55
C TYR A 145 -0.68 3.96 -14.95
N ALA A 146 -1.22 4.71 -15.91
CA ALA A 146 -0.62 4.82 -17.22
C ALA A 146 0.49 5.88 -17.16
N ARG A 147 1.74 5.50 -17.39
CA ARG A 147 2.89 6.41 -17.42
C ARG A 147 3.90 5.98 -18.47
N GLY A 148 4.68 6.92 -18.98
CA GLY A 148 5.81 6.63 -19.86
C GLY A 148 5.67 7.19 -21.28
N PRO A 149 6.66 6.93 -22.17
CA PRO A 149 6.87 7.72 -23.39
C PRO A 149 5.71 7.74 -24.39
N LYS A 150 4.82 6.73 -24.32
CA LYS A 150 3.66 6.60 -25.20
C LYS A 150 2.36 7.14 -24.59
N ILE A 151 2.38 7.57 -23.33
CA ILE A 151 1.22 8.13 -22.62
C ILE A 151 1.27 9.65 -22.76
N LYS A 152 0.23 10.23 -23.38
CA LYS A 152 0.22 11.66 -23.72
C LYS A 152 -0.30 12.55 -22.60
N ASN A 153 -1.13 11.99 -21.71
CA ASN A 153 -1.75 12.68 -20.59
C ASN A 153 -1.56 11.80 -19.34
N GLU A 154 -0.70 12.22 -18.43
CA GLU A 154 -0.51 11.61 -17.10
C GLU A 154 -1.32 12.34 -16.02
#